data_AF-A0A0Q0YSW6-F1
#
_entry.id   AF-A0A0Q0YSW6-F1
#
_cell.length_a   1.000
_cell.length_b   1.000
_cell.length_c   1.000
_cell.angle_alpha   90.00
_cell.angle_beta   90.00
_cell.angle_gamma   90.00
#
_symmetry.space_group_name_H-M   'P 1'
#
loop_
_entity.id
_entity.type
_entity.pdbx_description
1 polymer ?
#
loop_
_entity_poly.entity_id
_entity_poly.type
_entity_poly.pdbx_seq_one_letter_code
_entity_poly.pdbx_strand_id
1 'polypeptide(L)'
;MVKRLKPVIVLALCLFVAILVIPAALVLPFYDGKVAKLTEQLQKHEQLQRSQAAEGPSIDVAVYRSKEQRVEKIPLEQYVIGVVAAEMPAEFELEALKAQALTARTYIVKQMLANQPFRLPQGANVTDTVAHQVYYSDDELRKLWGSDYDWKIKKVTKAVLDTRGQILTYNNEPIEALFFSTSNGYTENSEAYWKNDIPYLKSVVSLWDKQSPKFYQRKTMSVVEFERRLGIVLPKDGSVGVILSRTPGRRVGEVKIGGKTFTGREVRERLGLPSSDFTWVRSGNDIIITTKGYGHGVGMSQYGANFMAKEGKTYADIVKHYYRGVRISSATAFLNKLTAKQ
;
A
#
# COMPACT_ATOMS: atom_id res chain seq x y z
N MET A 1 11.48 64.66 41.69
CA MET A 1 11.71 65.09 40.30
C MET A 1 10.97 64.12 39.37
N VAL A 2 9.70 64.39 39.05
CA VAL A 2 8.88 63.52 38.18
C VAL A 2 9.13 63.93 36.73
N LYS A 3 9.78 63.04 35.94
CA LYS A 3 9.98 63.28 34.50
C LYS A 3 8.62 63.30 33.81
N ARG A 4 8.21 64.47 33.30
CA ARG A 4 7.00 64.61 32.47
C ARG A 4 7.13 63.71 31.24
N LEU A 5 6.21 62.75 31.09
CA LEU A 5 6.12 61.91 29.90
C LEU A 5 5.85 62.81 28.68
N LYS A 6 6.60 62.62 27.60
CA LYS A 6 6.42 63.43 26.38
C LYS A 6 5.02 63.16 25.80
N PRO A 7 4.28 64.18 25.34
CA PRO A 7 2.91 64.02 24.84
C PRO A 7 2.77 62.96 23.75
N VAL A 8 3.81 62.79 22.92
CA VAL A 8 3.87 61.80 21.85
C VAL A 8 3.84 60.35 22.37
N ILE A 9 4.44 60.09 23.53
CA ILE A 9 4.46 58.75 24.15
C ILE A 9 3.07 58.42 24.72
N VAL A 10 2.38 59.41 25.28
CA VAL A 10 1.00 59.26 25.75
C VAL A 10 0.08 58.97 24.57
N LEU A 11 0.24 59.69 23.46
CA LEU A 11 -0.56 59.48 22.25
C LEU A 11 -0.34 58.08 21.65
N ALA A 12 0.90 57.61 21.59
CA ALA A 12 1.23 56.27 21.11
C ALA A 12 0.68 55.16 22.01
N LEU A 13 0.69 55.37 23.34
CA LEU A 13 0.09 54.43 24.28
C LEU A 13 -1.43 54.37 24.13
N CYS A 14 -2.07 55.53 23.96
CA CYS A 14 -3.52 55.61 23.70
C CYS A 14 -3.89 54.93 22.37
N LEU A 15 -3.08 55.10 21.33
CA LEU A 15 -3.29 54.44 20.04
C LEU A 15 -3.12 52.91 20.14
N PHE A 16 -2.12 52.46 20.90
CA PHE A 16 -1.87 51.03 21.14
C PHE A 16 -3.02 50.37 21.92
N VAL A 17 -3.53 51.04 22.96
CA VAL A 17 -4.73 50.60 23.68
C VAL A 17 -5.95 50.59 22.78
N ALA A 18 -6.15 51.60 21.94
CA ALA A 18 -7.28 51.67 21.02
C ALA A 18 -7.25 50.55 19.96
N ILE A 19 -6.09 50.20 19.43
CA ILE A 19 -5.96 49.19 18.35
C ILE A 19 -6.07 47.77 18.89
N LEU A 20 -5.57 47.48 20.09
CA LEU A 20 -5.56 46.10 20.62
C LEU A 20 -6.70 45.82 21.59
N VAL A 21 -7.01 46.77 22.47
CA VAL A 21 -7.95 46.53 23.58
C VAL A 21 -9.38 46.72 23.13
N ILE A 22 -9.68 47.69 22.26
CA ILE A 22 -11.06 47.93 21.80
C ILE A 22 -11.57 46.76 20.94
N PRO A 23 -10.82 46.21 19.95
CA PRO A 23 -11.30 45.05 19.20
C PRO A 23 -11.44 43.81 20.09
N ALA A 24 -10.50 43.58 21.02
CA ALA A 24 -10.60 42.47 21.96
C ALA A 24 -11.81 42.61 22.89
N ALA A 25 -12.07 43.80 23.43
CA ALA A 25 -13.22 44.09 24.28
C ALA A 25 -14.55 44.08 23.52
N LEU A 26 -14.55 44.34 22.22
CA LEU A 26 -15.73 44.18 21.36
C LEU A 26 -16.01 42.71 21.04
N VAL A 27 -14.98 41.87 20.92
CA VAL A 27 -15.13 40.43 20.62
C VAL A 27 -15.45 39.59 21.86
N LEU A 28 -14.88 39.94 23.03
CA LEU A 28 -15.09 39.23 24.30
C LEU A 28 -16.58 39.04 24.70
N PRO A 29 -17.50 40.01 24.55
CA PRO A 29 -18.91 39.81 24.83
C PRO A 29 -19.64 38.91 23.80
N PHE A 30 -19.04 38.65 22.64
CA PHE A 30 -19.53 37.64 21.68
C PHE A 30 -18.86 36.26 21.85
N TYR A 31 -17.86 36.14 22.73
CA TYR A 31 -17.29 34.86 23.16
C TYR A 31 -18.22 34.21 24.21
N ASP A 32 -19.47 34.03 23.80
CA ASP A 32 -20.49 33.43 24.64
C ASP A 32 -20.19 31.92 24.73
N GLY A 33 -20.26 31.35 25.93
CA GLY A 33 -19.95 29.93 26.19
C GLY A 33 -20.76 28.94 25.34
N LYS A 34 -21.77 29.43 24.58
CA LYS A 34 -22.49 28.72 23.53
C LYS A 34 -21.62 28.34 22.32
N VAL A 35 -20.70 29.17 21.86
CA VAL A 35 -19.85 28.83 20.69
C VAL A 35 -18.80 27.78 21.08
N ALA A 36 -18.23 27.92 22.27
CA ALA A 36 -17.35 26.90 22.86
C ALA A 36 -18.11 25.58 23.09
N LYS A 37 -19.31 25.63 23.68
CA LYS A 37 -20.18 24.44 23.82
C LYS A 37 -20.61 23.85 22.50
N LEU A 38 -20.91 24.65 21.47
CA LEU A 38 -21.31 24.15 20.16
C LEU A 38 -20.14 23.45 19.46
N THR A 39 -18.95 24.04 19.54
CA THR A 39 -17.71 23.44 19.02
C THR A 39 -17.38 22.15 19.76
N GLU A 40 -17.48 22.15 21.09
CA GLU A 40 -17.28 20.96 21.93
C GLU A 40 -18.34 19.88 21.65
N GLN A 41 -19.60 20.27 21.44
CA GLN A 41 -20.69 19.36 21.08
C GLN A 41 -20.50 18.78 19.67
N LEU A 42 -20.05 19.58 18.70
CA LEU A 42 -19.74 19.12 17.34
C LEU A 42 -18.56 18.15 17.35
N GLN A 43 -17.48 18.48 18.07
CA GLN A 43 -16.34 17.58 18.25
C GLN A 43 -16.74 16.31 18.98
N LYS A 44 -17.55 16.41 20.04
CA LYS A 44 -18.04 15.25 20.79
C LYS A 44 -19.00 14.40 19.96
N HIS A 45 -19.80 15.00 19.07
CA HIS A 45 -20.68 14.29 18.15
C HIS A 45 -19.90 13.62 17.02
N GLU A 46 -18.89 14.27 16.44
CA GLU A 46 -17.96 13.65 15.49
C GLU A 46 -17.16 12.51 16.15
N GLN A 47 -16.74 12.69 17.40
CA GLN A 47 -16.03 11.69 18.18
C GLN A 47 -16.93 10.52 18.56
N LEU A 48 -18.20 10.77 18.91
CA LEU A 48 -19.25 9.76 19.13
C LEU A 48 -19.59 9.00 17.85
N GLN A 49 -19.71 9.68 16.72
CA GLN A 49 -19.92 9.04 15.42
C GLN A 49 -18.71 8.20 15.00
N ARG A 50 -17.49 8.68 15.25
CA ARG A 50 -16.25 7.90 15.04
C ARG A 50 -16.16 6.69 15.97
N SER A 51 -16.57 6.82 17.24
CA SER A 51 -16.55 5.71 18.19
C SER A 51 -17.66 4.69 17.91
N GLN A 52 -18.86 5.12 17.51
CA GLN A 52 -19.94 4.21 17.10
C GLN A 52 -19.63 3.51 15.77
N ALA A 53 -18.89 4.17 14.85
CA ALA A 53 -18.34 3.49 13.67
C ALA A 53 -17.19 2.52 14.00
N ALA A 54 -16.56 2.64 15.18
CA ALA A 54 -15.45 1.80 15.63
C ALA A 54 -15.89 0.55 16.43
N GLU A 55 -17.17 0.42 16.76
CA GLU A 55 -17.77 -0.78 17.39
C GLU A 55 -18.37 -1.73 16.35
N GLY A 56 -17.63 -2.00 15.27
CA GLY A 56 -17.94 -3.15 14.42
C GLY A 56 -17.73 -4.46 15.21
N PRO A 57 -18.44 -5.55 14.87
CA PRO A 57 -18.26 -6.83 15.56
C PRO A 57 -16.78 -7.25 15.51
N SER A 58 -16.26 -7.75 16.63
CA SER A 58 -14.91 -8.32 16.71
C SER A 58 -14.88 -9.61 15.90
N ILE A 59 -14.46 -9.51 14.65
CA ILE A 59 -14.28 -10.67 13.79
C ILE A 59 -12.84 -11.16 13.90
N ASP A 60 -12.70 -12.46 14.12
CA ASP A 60 -11.41 -13.13 14.05
C ASP A 60 -11.15 -13.63 12.63
N VAL A 61 -9.90 -13.49 12.21
CA VAL A 61 -9.35 -14.08 10.99
C VAL A 61 -8.71 -15.40 11.37
N ALA A 62 -9.13 -16.49 10.72
CA ALA A 62 -8.49 -17.79 10.88
C ALA A 62 -7.27 -17.88 9.95
N VAL A 63 -6.07 -17.72 10.50
CA VAL A 63 -4.80 -17.73 9.75
C VAL A 63 -4.15 -19.10 9.88
N TYR A 64 -3.86 -19.76 8.75
CA TYR A 64 -3.02 -20.94 8.75
C TYR A 64 -1.54 -20.55 8.82
N ARG A 65 -0.88 -20.97 9.89
CA ARG A 65 0.53 -20.76 10.15
C ARG A 65 1.34 -21.91 9.56
N SER A 66 2.04 -21.67 8.46
CA SER A 66 2.62 -22.76 7.65
C SER A 66 3.74 -23.50 8.37
N LYS A 67 4.49 -22.80 9.23
CA LYS A 67 5.59 -23.38 10.00
C LYS A 67 5.08 -24.25 11.15
N GLU A 68 4.05 -23.81 11.84
CA GLU A 68 3.44 -24.50 12.98
C GLU A 68 2.35 -25.50 12.58
N GLN A 69 1.94 -25.50 11.30
CA GLN A 69 0.87 -26.32 10.73
C GLN A 69 -0.46 -26.23 11.49
N ARG A 70 -0.77 -25.05 12.05
CA ARG A 70 -1.98 -24.81 12.84
C ARG A 70 -2.76 -23.59 12.37
N VAL A 71 -4.05 -23.55 12.70
CA VAL A 71 -4.90 -22.39 12.48
C VAL A 71 -4.97 -21.56 13.75
N GLU A 72 -4.67 -20.27 13.66
CA GLU A 72 -4.80 -19.30 14.73
C GLU A 72 -5.93 -18.32 14.42
N LYS A 73 -6.77 -18.02 15.41
CA LYS A 73 -7.79 -16.97 15.32
C LYS A 73 -7.21 -15.66 15.82
N ILE A 74 -7.11 -14.68 14.95
CA ILE A 74 -6.49 -13.38 15.24
C ILE A 74 -7.50 -12.28 14.98
N PRO A 75 -7.71 -11.33 15.92
CA PRO A 75 -8.60 -10.20 15.68
C PRO A 75 -8.22 -9.46 14.40
N LEU A 76 -9.20 -9.10 13.56
CA LEU A 76 -8.96 -8.53 12.23
C LEU A 76 -7.93 -7.39 12.21
N GLU A 77 -8.03 -6.43 13.13
CA GLU A 77 -7.10 -5.29 13.14
C GLU A 77 -5.68 -5.72 13.56
N GLN A 78 -5.54 -6.72 14.43
CA GLN A 78 -4.24 -7.28 14.79
C GLN A 78 -3.61 -8.05 13.61
N TYR A 79 -4.43 -8.77 12.84
CA TYR A 79 -4.01 -9.41 11.61
C TYR A 79 -3.49 -8.37 10.60
N VAL A 80 -4.25 -7.29 10.40
CA VAL A 80 -3.88 -6.20 9.47
C VAL A 80 -2.57 -5.53 9.91
N ILE A 81 -2.32 -5.33 11.21
CA ILE A 81 -1.02 -4.84 11.73
C ILE A 81 0.12 -5.75 11.30
N GLY A 82 -0.01 -7.06 11.52
CA GLY A 82 1.03 -8.02 11.14
C GLY A 82 1.28 -8.09 9.64
N VAL A 83 0.24 -7.93 8.81
CA VAL A 83 0.38 -7.86 7.35
C VAL A 83 1.09 -6.59 6.91
N VAL A 84 0.67 -5.42 7.39
CA VAL A 84 1.31 -4.14 7.02
C VAL A 84 2.79 -4.13 7.44
N ALA A 85 3.09 -4.65 8.63
CA ALA A 85 4.45 -4.78 9.14
C ALA A 85 5.34 -5.72 8.32
N ALA A 86 4.76 -6.79 7.75
CA ALA A 86 5.48 -7.76 6.93
C ALA A 86 5.66 -7.30 5.47
N GLU A 87 4.68 -6.58 4.92
CA GLU A 87 4.65 -6.22 3.49
C GLU A 87 5.30 -4.88 3.18
N MET A 88 5.28 -3.92 4.12
CA MET A 88 5.76 -2.55 3.89
C MET A 88 6.77 -2.14 4.97
N PRO A 89 7.93 -1.56 4.61
CA PRO A 89 8.89 -1.07 5.60
C PRO A 89 8.25 -0.01 6.52
N ALA A 90 8.44 -0.16 7.84
CA ALA A 90 7.87 0.76 8.83
C ALA A 90 8.42 2.20 8.71
N GLU A 91 9.58 2.36 8.07
CA GLU A 91 10.19 3.64 7.71
C GLU A 91 9.35 4.43 6.70
N PHE A 92 8.50 3.78 5.92
CA PHE A 92 7.66 4.45 4.92
C PHE A 92 6.72 5.47 5.55
N GLU A 93 6.31 6.47 4.77
CA GLU A 93 5.43 7.53 5.24
C GLU A 93 4.12 6.98 5.79
N LEU A 94 3.57 7.68 6.79
CA LEU A 94 2.37 7.24 7.48
C LEU A 94 1.19 7.07 6.51
N GLU A 95 1.04 7.98 5.54
CA GLU A 95 -0.03 7.91 4.53
C GLU A 95 0.14 6.71 3.57
N ALA A 96 1.37 6.26 3.31
CA ALA A 96 1.62 5.04 2.54
C ALA A 96 1.27 3.78 3.34
N LEU A 97 1.63 3.75 4.63
CA LEU A 97 1.24 2.67 5.55
C LEU A 97 -0.29 2.59 5.71
N LYS A 98 -0.98 3.73 5.76
CA LYS A 98 -2.46 3.79 5.76
C LYS A 98 -3.04 3.21 4.47
N ALA A 99 -2.49 3.57 3.31
CA ALA A 99 -2.92 3.01 2.04
C ALA A 99 -2.74 1.47 2.02
N GLN A 100 -1.61 0.97 2.52
CA GLN A 100 -1.37 -0.47 2.68
C GLN A 100 -2.33 -1.14 3.67
N ALA A 101 -2.72 -0.46 4.74
CA ALA A 101 -3.73 -0.97 5.67
C ALA A 101 -5.09 -1.17 4.99
N LEU A 102 -5.51 -0.23 4.13
CA LEU A 102 -6.74 -0.38 3.33
C LEU A 102 -6.64 -1.57 2.37
N THR A 103 -5.50 -1.75 1.67
CA THR A 103 -5.35 -2.88 0.73
C THR A 103 -5.34 -4.22 1.45
N ALA A 104 -4.61 -4.32 2.57
CA ALA A 104 -4.57 -5.50 3.42
C ALA A 104 -5.97 -5.87 3.96
N ARG A 105 -6.68 -4.90 4.55
CA ARG A 105 -8.03 -5.12 5.09
C ARG A 105 -9.03 -5.50 4.01
N THR A 106 -8.97 -4.85 2.85
CA THR A 106 -9.87 -5.17 1.72
C THR A 106 -9.68 -6.59 1.25
N TYR A 107 -8.42 -7.01 1.10
CA TYR A 107 -8.07 -8.36 0.69
C TYR A 107 -8.66 -9.39 1.66
N ILE A 108 -8.40 -9.26 2.97
CA ILE A 108 -8.86 -10.27 3.93
C ILE A 108 -10.38 -10.28 4.06
N VAL A 109 -11.05 -9.12 4.06
CA VAL A 109 -12.52 -9.05 4.07
C VAL A 109 -13.09 -9.75 2.84
N LYS A 110 -12.50 -9.55 1.66
CA LYS A 110 -12.92 -10.24 0.44
C LYS A 110 -12.73 -11.75 0.53
N GLN A 111 -11.58 -12.21 1.01
CA GLN A 111 -11.31 -13.65 1.17
C GLN A 111 -12.27 -14.32 2.15
N MET A 112 -12.60 -13.65 3.25
CA MET A 112 -13.57 -14.18 4.23
C MET A 112 -14.99 -14.28 3.66
N LEU A 113 -15.37 -13.38 2.73
CA LEU A 113 -16.67 -13.43 2.05
C LEU A 113 -16.74 -14.51 0.97
N ALA A 114 -15.62 -14.86 0.36
CA ALA A 114 -15.54 -15.89 -0.66
C ALA A 114 -15.74 -17.28 -0.03
N ASN A 115 -16.91 -17.89 -0.25
CA ASN A 115 -17.28 -19.21 0.26
C ASN A 115 -16.44 -20.39 -0.33
N GLN A 116 -15.30 -20.15 -0.99
CA GLN A 116 -14.48 -21.22 -1.57
C GLN A 116 -13.00 -21.05 -1.23
N PRO A 117 -12.47 -21.84 -0.26
CA PRO A 117 -11.05 -21.93 -0.03
C PRO A 117 -10.40 -22.75 -1.15
N PHE A 118 -10.04 -22.13 -2.27
CA PHE A 118 -9.19 -22.80 -3.24
C PHE A 118 -7.80 -22.99 -2.62
N ARG A 119 -7.47 -24.21 -2.18
CA ARG A 119 -6.18 -24.62 -1.59
C ARG A 119 -5.84 -24.07 -0.19
N LEU A 120 -6.84 -23.84 0.67
CA LEU A 120 -6.57 -23.62 2.10
C LEU A 120 -6.83 -24.90 2.91
N PRO A 121 -6.02 -25.20 3.95
CA PRO A 121 -6.36 -26.20 4.95
C PRO A 121 -7.74 -25.93 5.55
N GLN A 122 -8.49 -26.99 5.88
CA GLN A 122 -9.86 -26.88 6.37
C GLN A 122 -9.94 -25.94 7.59
N GLY A 123 -10.78 -24.89 7.49
CA GLY A 123 -10.97 -23.90 8.56
C GLY A 123 -10.09 -22.65 8.50
N ALA A 124 -9.19 -22.51 7.51
CA ALA A 124 -8.38 -21.31 7.33
C ALA A 124 -9.00 -20.32 6.30
N ASN A 125 -8.83 -19.02 6.54
CA ASN A 125 -9.21 -17.95 5.62
C ASN A 125 -8.04 -17.52 4.71
N VAL A 126 -6.79 -17.63 5.18
CA VAL A 126 -5.55 -17.24 4.48
C VAL A 126 -4.35 -18.06 4.99
N THR A 127 -3.27 -18.08 4.20
CA THR A 127 -1.94 -18.55 4.63
C THR A 127 -1.00 -17.37 4.86
N ASP A 128 0.05 -17.57 5.66
CA ASP A 128 1.14 -16.62 5.94
C ASP A 128 2.22 -16.53 4.85
N THR A 129 1.95 -17.05 3.65
CA THR A 129 2.90 -17.11 2.54
C THR A 129 2.54 -16.13 1.43
N VAL A 130 3.48 -15.92 0.49
CA VAL A 130 3.31 -15.08 -0.72
C VAL A 130 2.14 -15.49 -1.63
N ALA A 131 1.49 -16.62 -1.36
CA ALA A 131 0.27 -17.04 -2.04
C ALA A 131 -0.94 -16.14 -1.69
N HIS A 132 -0.92 -15.51 -0.51
CA HIS A 132 -1.97 -14.59 -0.06
C HIS A 132 -1.36 -13.26 0.40
N GLN A 133 -0.94 -13.18 1.66
CA GLN A 133 -0.25 -12.04 2.27
C GLN A 133 0.72 -12.57 3.32
N VAL A 134 1.91 -12.00 3.40
CA VAL A 134 2.84 -12.35 4.48
C VAL A 134 2.29 -11.77 5.78
N TYR A 135 2.23 -12.59 6.84
CA TYR A 135 1.81 -12.16 8.17
C TYR A 135 2.88 -12.56 9.19
N TYR A 136 3.36 -11.56 9.95
CA TYR A 136 4.25 -11.78 11.09
C TYR A 136 3.51 -11.58 12.41
N SER A 137 3.74 -12.50 13.35
CA SER A 137 3.29 -12.37 14.73
C SER A 137 4.10 -11.32 15.49
N ASP A 138 3.59 -10.87 16.64
CA ASP A 138 4.31 -9.89 17.48
C ASP A 138 5.72 -10.38 17.87
N ASP A 139 5.85 -11.66 18.22
CA ASP A 139 7.13 -12.27 18.56
C ASP A 139 8.12 -12.30 17.38
N GLU A 140 7.61 -12.53 16.17
CA GLU A 140 8.42 -12.48 14.95
C GLU A 140 8.89 -11.05 14.67
N LEU A 141 8.00 -10.05 14.83
CA LEU A 141 8.34 -8.64 14.67
C LEU A 141 9.36 -8.16 15.70
N ARG A 142 9.24 -8.58 16.97
CA ARG A 142 10.24 -8.28 18.02
C ARG A 142 11.62 -8.81 17.65
N LYS A 143 11.70 -10.05 17.15
CA LYS A 143 12.95 -10.65 16.70
C LYS A 143 13.52 -9.95 15.47
N LEU A 144 12.66 -9.58 14.53
CA LEU A 144 13.06 -8.94 13.27
C LEU A 144 13.57 -7.51 13.47
N TRP A 145 12.90 -6.73 14.32
CA TRP A 145 13.21 -5.31 14.51
C TRP A 145 14.14 -5.04 15.68
N GLY A 146 14.28 -5.96 16.63
CA GLY A 146 15.17 -5.80 17.78
C GLY A 146 14.90 -4.50 18.53
N SER A 147 15.92 -3.65 18.66
CA SER A 147 15.82 -2.35 19.34
C SER A 147 14.88 -1.35 18.67
N ASP A 148 14.60 -1.51 17.37
CA ASP A 148 13.68 -0.62 16.64
C ASP A 148 12.20 -0.99 16.83
N TYR A 149 11.92 -2.12 17.46
CA TYR A 149 10.58 -2.68 17.51
C TYR A 149 9.54 -1.67 18.01
N ASP A 150 9.81 -0.99 19.13
CA ASP A 150 8.81 -0.14 19.80
C ASP A 150 8.33 1.02 18.94
N TRP A 151 9.22 1.70 18.23
CA TRP A 151 8.82 2.82 17.38
C TRP A 151 8.18 2.33 16.07
N LYS A 152 8.67 1.22 15.50
CA LYS A 152 8.13 0.63 14.26
C LYS A 152 6.71 0.12 14.46
N ILE A 153 6.48 -0.68 15.51
CA ILE A 153 5.15 -1.22 15.80
C ILE A 153 4.17 -0.10 16.12
N LYS A 154 4.59 0.92 16.89
CA LYS A 154 3.74 2.08 17.22
C LYS A 154 3.27 2.81 15.96
N LYS A 155 4.17 3.01 14.99
CA LYS A 155 3.84 3.70 13.72
C LYS A 155 2.91 2.87 12.83
N VAL A 156 3.18 1.57 12.69
CA VAL A 156 2.33 0.65 11.91
C VAL A 156 0.94 0.55 12.54
N THR A 157 0.87 0.31 13.85
CA THR A 157 -0.40 0.25 14.60
C THR A 157 -1.19 1.55 14.44
N LYS A 158 -0.53 2.71 14.52
CA LYS A 158 -1.19 3.99 14.26
C LYS A 158 -1.81 4.06 12.85
N ALA A 159 -1.10 3.63 11.81
CA ALA A 159 -1.63 3.64 10.44
C ALA A 159 -2.87 2.75 10.28
N VAL A 160 -2.84 1.56 10.90
CA VAL A 160 -3.96 0.61 10.87
C VAL A 160 -5.17 1.15 11.62
N LEU A 161 -4.96 1.69 12.84
CA LEU A 161 -6.05 2.22 13.66
C LEU A 161 -6.65 3.51 13.10
N ASP A 162 -5.84 4.40 12.51
CA ASP A 162 -6.33 5.61 11.84
C ASP A 162 -7.22 5.28 10.62
N THR A 163 -7.15 4.06 10.09
CA THR A 163 -7.93 3.56 8.95
C THR A 163 -8.84 2.38 9.32
N ARG A 164 -9.11 2.21 10.62
CA ARG A 164 -9.88 1.08 11.15
C ARG A 164 -11.22 0.94 10.44
N GLY A 165 -11.55 -0.29 10.05
CA GLY A 165 -12.80 -0.60 9.37
C GLY A 165 -12.94 -0.03 7.95
N GLN A 166 -11.93 0.63 7.40
CA GLN A 166 -11.97 1.14 6.02
C GLN A 166 -11.45 0.12 5.02
N ILE A 167 -12.19 -0.07 3.93
CA ILE A 167 -11.85 -0.92 2.79
C ILE A 167 -12.07 -0.20 1.46
N LEU A 168 -11.53 -0.77 0.39
CA LEU A 168 -11.67 -0.31 -0.98
C LEU A 168 -12.78 -1.08 -1.68
N THR A 169 -13.71 -0.34 -2.29
CA THR A 169 -14.86 -0.93 -2.98
C THR A 169 -15.03 -0.37 -4.38
N TYR A 170 -15.56 -1.20 -5.28
CA TYR A 170 -16.00 -0.81 -6.61
C TYR A 170 -17.37 -1.42 -6.84
N ASN A 171 -18.34 -0.64 -7.32
CA ASN A 171 -19.75 -1.05 -7.43
C ASN A 171 -20.31 -1.68 -6.13
N ASN A 172 -19.95 -1.11 -4.98
CA ASN A 172 -20.34 -1.56 -3.63
C ASN A 172 -19.84 -2.97 -3.25
N GLU A 173 -18.84 -3.51 -3.94
CA GLU A 173 -18.18 -4.77 -3.58
C GLU A 173 -16.69 -4.55 -3.27
N PRO A 174 -16.08 -5.33 -2.34
CA PRO A 174 -14.65 -5.26 -2.08
C PRO A 174 -13.82 -5.60 -3.32
N ILE A 175 -12.81 -4.79 -3.61
CA ILE A 175 -11.97 -4.97 -4.80
C ILE A 175 -10.91 -6.07 -4.61
N GLU A 176 -10.32 -6.54 -5.71
CA GLU A 176 -9.00 -7.18 -5.70
C GLU A 176 -7.91 -6.13 -5.43
N ALA A 177 -7.57 -5.91 -4.16
CA ALA A 177 -6.63 -4.88 -3.73
C ALA A 177 -5.15 -5.31 -3.88
N LEU A 178 -4.75 -5.65 -5.09
CA LEU A 178 -3.39 -6.10 -5.41
C LEU A 178 -2.36 -4.98 -5.22
N PHE A 179 -1.16 -5.33 -4.76
CA PHE A 179 -0.05 -4.39 -4.60
C PHE A 179 1.29 -5.08 -4.87
N PHE A 180 2.32 -4.30 -5.15
CA PHE A 180 3.67 -4.79 -5.44
C PHE A 180 4.73 -3.76 -5.05
N SER A 181 6.00 -4.16 -5.03
CA SER A 181 7.05 -3.33 -4.45
C SER A 181 7.36 -2.06 -5.25
N THR A 182 7.75 -2.19 -6.53
CA THR A 182 8.24 -1.05 -7.32
C THR A 182 7.85 -1.19 -8.79
N SER A 183 7.36 -0.12 -9.40
CA SER A 183 7.00 -0.08 -10.82
C SER A 183 8.20 0.24 -11.70
N ASN A 184 8.07 0.03 -13.02
CA ASN A 184 9.04 0.51 -14.01
C ASN A 184 8.73 1.95 -14.47
N GLY A 185 7.88 2.67 -13.73
CA GLY A 185 7.30 3.96 -14.11
C GLY A 185 5.81 3.88 -14.45
N TYR A 186 5.27 2.67 -14.63
CA TYR A 186 3.86 2.41 -14.92
C TYR A 186 3.39 1.12 -14.21
N THR A 187 2.13 1.10 -13.80
CA THR A 187 1.45 -0.14 -13.39
C THR A 187 0.97 -0.91 -14.63
N GLU A 188 0.56 -2.16 -14.44
CA GLU A 188 -0.05 -2.99 -15.47
C GLU A 188 -1.57 -3.04 -15.31
N ASN A 189 -2.26 -3.32 -16.42
CA ASN A 189 -3.64 -3.78 -16.33
C ASN A 189 -3.68 -5.21 -15.76
N SER A 190 -4.83 -5.64 -15.23
CA SER A 190 -5.01 -7.00 -14.72
C SER A 190 -4.75 -8.08 -15.77
N GLU A 191 -5.02 -7.79 -17.04
CA GLU A 191 -4.87 -8.72 -18.16
C GLU A 191 -3.42 -9.18 -18.39
N ALA A 192 -2.45 -8.49 -17.80
CA ALA A 192 -1.05 -8.92 -17.79
C ALA A 192 -0.82 -10.21 -16.97
N TYR A 193 -1.72 -10.53 -16.02
CA TYR A 193 -1.62 -11.71 -15.14
C TYR A 193 -2.86 -12.59 -15.12
N TRP A 194 -4.04 -12.03 -15.37
CA TRP A 194 -5.33 -12.74 -15.39
C TRP A 194 -5.98 -12.64 -16.78
N LYS A 195 -6.92 -13.53 -17.10
CA LYS A 195 -7.62 -13.48 -18.41
C LYS A 195 -8.68 -12.38 -18.48
N ASN A 196 -9.22 -11.98 -17.33
CA ASN A 196 -10.34 -11.06 -17.26
C ASN A 196 -9.86 -9.63 -17.02
N ASP A 197 -10.48 -8.69 -17.73
CA ASP A 197 -10.38 -7.28 -17.41
C ASP A 197 -11.02 -7.00 -16.04
N ILE A 198 -10.29 -6.30 -15.18
CA ILE A 198 -10.75 -5.80 -13.89
C ILE A 198 -10.76 -4.26 -13.98
N PRO A 199 -11.93 -3.60 -14.00
CA PRO A 199 -12.06 -2.18 -14.35
C PRO A 199 -11.24 -1.20 -13.50
N TYR A 200 -11.00 -1.55 -12.24
CA TYR A 200 -10.22 -0.74 -11.30
C TYR A 200 -8.71 -1.06 -11.29
N LEU A 201 -8.27 -2.14 -11.95
CA LEU A 201 -6.86 -2.51 -12.08
C LEU A 201 -6.36 -2.17 -13.49
N LYS A 202 -6.16 -0.88 -13.72
CA LYS A 202 -5.66 -0.35 -14.99
C LYS A 202 -4.27 0.24 -14.82
N SER A 203 -3.53 0.25 -15.93
CA SER A 203 -2.22 0.88 -16.03
C SER A 203 -2.36 2.38 -15.75
N VAL A 204 -1.62 2.84 -14.75
CA VAL A 204 -1.47 4.24 -14.38
C VAL A 204 0.01 4.58 -14.29
N VAL A 205 0.29 5.86 -14.46
CA VAL A 205 1.64 6.41 -14.33
C VAL A 205 2.09 6.31 -12.87
N SER A 206 3.33 5.93 -12.63
CA SER A 206 3.96 5.94 -11.31
C SER A 206 5.43 6.31 -11.41
N LEU A 207 5.70 7.55 -11.82
CA LEU A 207 7.08 8.03 -12.06
C LEU A 207 7.91 8.14 -10.78
N TRP A 208 7.26 8.24 -9.62
CA TRP A 208 7.93 8.27 -8.32
C TRP A 208 8.78 7.04 -8.06
N ASP A 209 8.41 5.89 -8.62
CA ASP A 209 9.16 4.64 -8.47
C ASP A 209 10.60 4.71 -8.94
N LYS A 210 10.94 5.67 -9.82
CA LYS A 210 12.32 5.89 -10.28
C LYS A 210 13.30 6.17 -9.14
N GLN A 211 12.79 6.66 -8.00
CA GLN A 211 13.57 6.94 -6.79
C GLN A 211 13.75 5.69 -5.89
N SER A 212 13.06 4.58 -6.20
CA SER A 212 13.18 3.35 -5.42
C SER A 212 14.58 2.74 -5.56
N PRO A 213 15.19 2.26 -4.47
CA PRO A 213 16.44 1.49 -4.54
C PRO A 213 16.25 0.15 -5.28
N LYS A 214 15.00 -0.29 -5.47
CA LYS A 214 14.64 -1.50 -6.22
C LYS A 214 14.26 -1.21 -7.68
N PHE A 215 14.41 0.03 -8.16
CA PHE A 215 13.97 0.40 -9.50
C PHE A 215 14.78 -0.29 -10.60
N TYR A 216 16.11 -0.32 -10.49
CA TYR A 216 16.97 -1.10 -11.38
C TYR A 216 17.52 -2.30 -10.64
N GLN A 217 17.53 -3.45 -11.30
CA GLN A 217 18.19 -4.66 -10.80
C GLN A 217 18.99 -5.30 -11.94
N ARG A 218 20.11 -5.93 -11.59
CA ARG A 218 20.94 -6.67 -12.54
C ARG A 218 21.09 -8.10 -12.06
N LYS A 219 20.93 -9.04 -12.99
CA LYS A 219 21.17 -10.46 -12.76
C LYS A 219 22.07 -10.99 -13.88
N THR A 220 23.18 -11.60 -13.50
CA THR A 220 24.06 -12.29 -14.44
C THR A 220 23.86 -13.79 -14.28
N MET A 221 23.82 -14.52 -15.39
CA MET A 221 23.82 -15.98 -15.41
C MET A 221 24.57 -16.47 -16.64
N SER A 222 25.10 -17.69 -16.58
CA SER A 222 25.79 -18.27 -17.73
C SER A 222 24.80 -18.56 -18.88
N VAL A 223 25.30 -18.60 -20.11
CA VAL A 223 24.53 -19.01 -21.30
C VAL A 223 23.90 -20.37 -21.08
N VAL A 224 24.65 -21.33 -20.52
CA VAL A 224 24.17 -22.69 -20.22
C VAL A 224 22.98 -22.67 -19.24
N GLU A 225 23.05 -21.85 -18.19
CA GLU A 225 21.93 -21.72 -17.25
C GLU A 225 20.72 -21.06 -17.92
N PHE A 226 20.95 -20.01 -18.70
CA PHE A 226 19.91 -19.27 -19.42
C PHE A 226 19.14 -20.19 -20.41
N GLU A 227 19.88 -20.93 -21.23
CA GLU A 227 19.37 -21.93 -22.17
C GLU A 227 18.56 -23.02 -21.45
N ARG A 228 19.11 -23.61 -20.39
CA ARG A 228 18.45 -24.65 -19.60
C ARG A 228 17.15 -24.16 -18.98
N ARG A 229 17.13 -22.97 -18.38
CA ARG A 229 15.92 -22.42 -17.72
C ARG A 229 14.80 -22.09 -18.71
N LEU A 230 15.16 -21.67 -19.93
CA LEU A 230 14.16 -21.36 -20.97
C LEU A 230 13.81 -22.56 -21.85
N GLY A 231 14.63 -23.62 -21.86
CA GLY A 231 14.48 -24.77 -22.74
C GLY A 231 14.72 -24.38 -24.20
N ILE A 232 15.81 -23.66 -24.46
CA ILE A 232 16.22 -23.13 -25.77
C ILE A 232 17.72 -23.31 -25.97
N VAL A 233 18.18 -23.16 -27.21
CA VAL A 233 19.60 -23.04 -27.55
C VAL A 233 19.81 -21.70 -28.23
N LEU A 234 20.79 -20.92 -27.75
CA LEU A 234 21.13 -19.64 -28.32
C LEU A 234 22.00 -19.82 -29.57
N PRO A 235 21.86 -18.94 -30.58
CA PRO A 235 22.74 -18.96 -31.74
C PRO A 235 24.21 -18.71 -31.36
N LYS A 236 25.11 -19.27 -32.18
CA LYS A 236 26.57 -19.10 -32.02
C LYS A 236 27.05 -17.70 -32.41
N ASP A 237 26.22 -16.92 -33.11
CA ASP A 237 26.54 -15.56 -33.58
C ASP A 237 26.51 -14.48 -32.47
N GLY A 238 26.21 -14.87 -31.22
CA GLY A 238 26.15 -13.97 -30.08
C GLY A 238 24.76 -13.35 -29.84
N SER A 239 23.80 -13.54 -30.73
CA SER A 239 22.43 -13.07 -30.53
C SER A 239 21.73 -13.83 -29.39
N VAL A 240 20.76 -13.16 -28.76
CA VAL A 240 19.96 -13.74 -27.66
C VAL A 240 18.48 -13.83 -28.05
N GLY A 241 17.91 -12.71 -28.46
CA GLY A 241 16.50 -12.63 -28.84
C GLY A 241 16.07 -11.21 -29.22
N VAL A 242 14.79 -11.05 -29.52
CA VAL A 242 14.14 -9.78 -29.84
C VAL A 242 12.85 -9.65 -29.03
N ILE A 243 12.66 -8.48 -28.40
CA ILE A 243 11.38 -8.11 -27.78
C ILE A 243 10.41 -7.73 -28.91
N LEU A 244 9.31 -8.46 -29.02
CA LEU A 244 8.32 -8.30 -30.09
C LEU A 244 7.29 -7.23 -29.74
N SER A 245 6.89 -7.15 -28.47
CA SER A 245 5.87 -6.20 -28.02
C SER A 245 6.08 -5.81 -26.55
N ARG A 246 5.44 -4.70 -26.16
CA ARG A 246 5.35 -4.26 -24.76
C ARG A 246 3.89 -4.04 -24.37
N THR A 247 3.58 -4.32 -23.12
CA THR A 247 2.26 -4.08 -22.52
C THR A 247 2.01 -2.57 -22.36
N PRO A 248 0.77 -2.15 -22.05
CA PRO A 248 0.49 -0.76 -21.68
C PRO A 248 1.35 -0.23 -20.53
N GLY A 249 1.65 -1.07 -19.52
CA GLY A 249 2.59 -0.76 -18.43
C GLY A 249 4.07 -0.86 -18.80
N ARG A 250 4.37 -0.95 -20.11
CA ARG A 250 5.73 -0.96 -20.68
C ARG A 250 6.59 -2.17 -20.30
N ARG A 251 6.04 -3.21 -19.69
CA ARG A 251 6.73 -4.51 -19.51
C ARG A 251 6.79 -5.26 -20.84
N VAL A 252 7.66 -6.27 -20.91
CA VAL A 252 7.75 -7.16 -22.09
C VAL A 252 6.42 -7.92 -22.21
N GLY A 253 5.73 -7.73 -23.34
CA GLY A 253 4.53 -8.49 -23.69
C GLY A 253 4.95 -9.84 -24.25
N GLU A 254 5.46 -9.83 -25.47
CA GLU A 254 6.01 -11.00 -26.15
C GLU A 254 7.49 -10.81 -26.52
N VAL A 255 8.23 -11.92 -26.52
CA VAL A 255 9.66 -11.96 -26.80
C VAL A 255 10.04 -13.25 -27.49
N LYS A 256 10.90 -13.17 -28.51
CA LYS A 256 11.46 -14.34 -29.20
C LYS A 256 12.91 -14.53 -28.76
N ILE A 257 13.22 -15.66 -28.11
CA ILE A 257 14.55 -15.99 -27.56
C ILE A 257 14.94 -17.38 -28.08
N GLY A 258 16.13 -17.50 -28.68
CA GLY A 258 16.60 -18.79 -29.23
C GLY A 258 15.59 -19.46 -30.18
N GLY A 259 14.90 -18.67 -31.00
CA GLY A 259 13.90 -19.16 -31.95
C GLY A 259 12.49 -19.42 -31.39
N LYS A 260 12.32 -19.45 -30.05
CA LYS A 260 11.03 -19.69 -29.39
C LYS A 260 10.40 -18.41 -28.85
N THR A 261 9.07 -18.30 -28.95
CA THR A 261 8.31 -17.18 -28.40
C THR A 261 7.91 -17.46 -26.95
N PHE A 262 8.01 -16.43 -26.12
CA PHE A 262 7.60 -16.41 -24.72
C PHE A 262 6.85 -15.11 -24.43
N THR A 263 6.04 -15.13 -23.38
CA THR A 263 5.61 -13.90 -22.72
C THR A 263 6.71 -13.36 -21.80
N GLY A 264 6.70 -12.05 -21.52
CA GLY A 264 7.63 -11.48 -20.53
C GLY A 264 7.47 -12.08 -19.13
N ARG A 265 6.25 -12.52 -18.78
CA ARG A 265 5.95 -13.21 -17.52
C ARG A 265 6.64 -14.58 -17.45
N GLU A 266 6.53 -15.40 -18.48
CA GLU A 266 7.17 -16.72 -18.50
C GLU A 266 8.70 -16.59 -18.36
N VAL A 267 9.30 -15.61 -19.03
CA VAL A 267 10.74 -15.36 -18.89
C VAL A 267 11.08 -14.91 -17.46
N ARG A 268 10.31 -13.99 -16.88
CA ARG A 268 10.48 -13.56 -15.48
C ARG A 268 10.45 -14.75 -14.53
N GLU A 269 9.46 -15.61 -14.64
CA GLU A 269 9.27 -16.75 -13.73
C GLU A 269 10.36 -17.81 -13.91
N ARG A 270 10.67 -18.22 -15.14
CA ARG A 270 11.70 -19.22 -15.45
C ARG A 270 13.10 -18.77 -15.03
N LEU A 271 13.41 -17.50 -15.25
CA LEU A 271 14.72 -16.92 -14.93
C LEU A 271 14.81 -16.36 -13.50
N GLY A 272 13.69 -16.31 -12.76
CA GLY A 272 13.63 -15.71 -11.43
C GLY A 272 14.06 -14.24 -11.45
N LEU A 273 13.43 -13.44 -12.32
CA LEU A 273 13.70 -12.01 -12.44
C LEU A 273 12.79 -11.18 -11.52
N PRO A 274 13.25 -10.01 -11.04
CA PRO A 274 12.42 -9.11 -10.22
C PRO A 274 11.12 -8.67 -10.91
N SER A 275 11.15 -8.43 -12.21
CA SER A 275 10.00 -8.00 -13.01
C SER A 275 10.06 -8.56 -14.44
N SER A 276 9.00 -8.33 -15.22
CA SER A 276 8.95 -8.62 -16.66
C SER A 276 9.26 -7.40 -17.53
N ASP A 277 9.78 -6.29 -16.99
CA ASP A 277 10.44 -5.26 -17.80
C ASP A 277 11.94 -5.51 -17.74
N PHE A 278 12.48 -6.13 -18.78
CA PHE A 278 13.88 -6.50 -18.84
C PHE A 278 14.49 -6.26 -20.21
N THR A 279 15.81 -6.11 -20.19
CA THR A 279 16.70 -6.12 -21.35
C THR A 279 17.89 -7.01 -21.01
N TRP A 280 18.63 -7.46 -22.02
CA TRP A 280 19.80 -8.31 -21.82
C TRP A 280 20.96 -7.87 -22.71
N VAL A 281 22.16 -8.23 -22.28
CA VAL A 281 23.40 -8.15 -23.07
C VAL A 281 24.14 -9.46 -22.89
N ARG A 282 24.63 -10.05 -23.99
CA ARG A 282 25.54 -11.20 -23.94
C ARG A 282 26.98 -10.69 -23.81
N SER A 283 27.72 -11.25 -22.85
CA SER A 283 29.12 -10.96 -22.61
C SER A 283 29.89 -12.27 -22.51
N GLY A 284 30.46 -12.72 -23.62
CA GLY A 284 31.11 -14.03 -23.71
C GLY A 284 30.15 -15.18 -23.39
N ASN A 285 30.42 -15.88 -22.27
CA ASN A 285 29.61 -17.00 -21.80
C ASN A 285 28.51 -16.59 -20.79
N ASP A 286 28.30 -15.28 -20.58
CA ASP A 286 27.31 -14.77 -19.65
C ASP A 286 26.21 -13.97 -20.35
N ILE A 287 25.02 -14.00 -19.76
CA ILE A 287 23.88 -13.13 -20.08
C ILE A 287 23.67 -12.19 -18.89
N ILE A 288 23.88 -10.89 -19.14
CA ILE A 288 23.64 -9.83 -18.18
C ILE A 288 22.23 -9.27 -18.43
N ILE A 289 21.31 -9.57 -17.52
CA ILE A 289 19.90 -9.14 -17.59
C ILE A 289 19.73 -7.92 -16.68
N THR A 290 19.21 -6.83 -17.22
CA THR A 290 18.83 -5.65 -16.46
C THR A 290 17.30 -5.55 -16.43
N THR A 291 16.72 -5.44 -15.24
CA THR A 291 15.27 -5.29 -15.07
C THR A 291 14.91 -3.93 -14.48
N LYS A 292 13.70 -3.45 -14.79
CA LYS A 292 13.08 -2.26 -14.18
C LYS A 292 11.87 -2.64 -13.34
N GLY A 293 11.80 -2.11 -12.13
CA GLY A 293 10.77 -2.43 -11.15
C GLY A 293 10.96 -3.80 -10.47
N TYR A 294 10.10 -4.06 -9.49
CA TYR A 294 10.11 -5.25 -8.64
C TYR A 294 8.67 -5.67 -8.32
N GLY A 295 8.29 -6.86 -8.77
CA GLY A 295 6.94 -7.42 -8.57
C GLY A 295 6.12 -7.50 -9.85
N HIS A 296 4.85 -7.90 -9.72
CA HIS A 296 3.98 -8.16 -10.86
C HIS A 296 3.54 -6.89 -11.59
N GLY A 297 3.42 -5.76 -10.88
CA GLY A 297 3.11 -4.47 -11.51
C GLY A 297 1.63 -4.08 -11.51
N VAL A 298 0.73 -4.93 -11.01
CA VAL A 298 -0.73 -4.68 -11.03
C VAL A 298 -1.18 -4.08 -9.71
N GLY A 299 -2.00 -3.03 -9.76
CA GLY A 299 -2.54 -2.36 -8.57
C GLY A 299 -1.56 -1.33 -7.97
N MET A 300 -1.44 -1.28 -6.65
CA MET A 300 -0.67 -0.24 -5.95
C MET A 300 0.83 -0.54 -5.91
N SER A 301 1.66 0.41 -6.33
CA SER A 301 3.11 0.39 -6.05
C SER A 301 3.38 0.86 -4.63
N GLN A 302 4.06 0.06 -3.82
CA GLN A 302 4.41 0.40 -2.44
C GLN A 302 5.40 1.58 -2.37
N TYR A 303 6.47 1.55 -3.17
CA TYR A 303 7.39 2.68 -3.23
C TYR A 303 6.75 3.91 -3.88
N GLY A 304 5.92 3.71 -4.90
CA GLY A 304 5.15 4.79 -5.49
C GLY A 304 4.24 5.47 -4.47
N ALA A 305 3.50 4.70 -3.65
CA ALA A 305 2.71 5.22 -2.54
C ALA A 305 3.55 6.00 -1.52
N ASN A 306 4.73 5.48 -1.15
CA ASN A 306 5.65 6.14 -0.23
C ASN A 306 6.09 7.52 -0.73
N PHE A 307 6.50 7.62 -1.98
CA PHE A 307 6.95 8.89 -2.56
C PHE A 307 5.78 9.85 -2.84
N MET A 308 4.60 9.36 -3.20
CA MET A 308 3.39 10.19 -3.24
C MET A 308 3.09 10.80 -1.86
N ALA A 309 3.20 9.99 -0.79
CA ALA A 309 3.02 10.47 0.58
C ALA A 309 4.09 11.51 0.98
N LYS A 310 5.35 11.34 0.55
CA LYS A 310 6.42 12.35 0.74
C LYS A 310 6.11 13.68 0.07
N GLU A 311 5.36 13.66 -1.03
CA GLU A 311 4.85 14.86 -1.71
C GLU A 311 3.53 15.40 -1.11
N GLY A 312 3.14 14.90 0.07
CA GLY A 312 1.97 15.38 0.81
C GLY A 312 0.63 14.78 0.36
N LYS A 313 0.64 13.72 -0.48
CA LYS A 313 -0.60 13.02 -0.85
C LYS A 313 -1.12 12.20 0.32
N THR A 314 -2.44 12.22 0.50
CA THR A 314 -3.11 11.42 1.53
C THR A 314 -3.27 9.96 1.08
N TYR A 315 -3.52 9.04 2.01
CA TYR A 315 -3.83 7.64 1.68
C TYR A 315 -5.01 7.51 0.71
N ALA A 316 -5.98 8.44 0.80
CA ALA A 316 -7.13 8.48 -0.10
C ALA A 316 -6.73 8.86 -1.53
N ASP A 317 -5.81 9.80 -1.70
CA ASP A 317 -5.26 10.16 -3.02
C ASP A 317 -4.47 8.99 -3.61
N ILE A 318 -3.66 8.32 -2.78
CA ILE A 318 -2.84 7.18 -3.17
C ILE A 318 -3.72 6.04 -3.70
N VAL A 319 -4.70 5.57 -2.93
CA VAL A 319 -5.53 4.43 -3.36
C VAL A 319 -6.38 4.78 -4.59
N LYS A 320 -6.89 6.02 -4.70
CA LYS A 320 -7.66 6.43 -5.89
C LYS A 320 -6.81 6.59 -7.14
N HIS A 321 -5.52 6.88 -6.99
CA HIS A 321 -4.57 6.92 -8.10
C HIS A 321 -4.34 5.51 -8.66
N TYR A 322 -4.07 4.53 -7.80
CA TYR A 322 -3.75 3.16 -8.23
C TYR A 322 -4.95 2.29 -8.58
N TYR A 323 -6.10 2.55 -7.96
CA TYR A 323 -7.33 1.79 -8.20
C TYR A 323 -8.41 2.70 -8.78
N ARG A 324 -8.68 2.56 -10.08
CA ARG A 324 -9.54 3.50 -10.81
C ARG A 324 -11.00 3.36 -10.39
N GLY A 325 -11.61 4.48 -10.00
CA GLY A 325 -13.05 4.56 -9.70
C GLY A 325 -13.46 3.91 -8.37
N VAL A 326 -12.50 3.56 -7.52
CA VAL A 326 -12.81 2.96 -6.21
C VAL A 326 -13.31 4.00 -5.22
N ARG A 327 -14.02 3.51 -4.20
CA ARG A 327 -14.47 4.28 -3.04
C ARG A 327 -13.89 3.66 -1.78
N ILE A 328 -13.54 4.51 -0.82
CA ILE A 328 -13.26 4.09 0.55
C ILE A 328 -14.61 3.94 1.25
N SER A 329 -14.89 2.75 1.75
CA SER A 329 -16.16 2.38 2.36
C SER A 329 -15.93 1.71 3.70
N SER A 330 -16.95 1.72 4.56
CA SER A 330 -16.91 0.95 5.80
C SER A 330 -17.04 -0.55 5.53
N ALA A 331 -16.25 -1.35 6.23
CA ALA A 331 -16.30 -2.81 6.21
C ALA A 331 -17.52 -3.36 6.98
N THR A 332 -18.18 -2.56 7.83
CA THR A 332 -19.22 -3.03 8.78
C THR A 332 -20.31 -3.86 8.11
N ALA A 333 -20.83 -3.43 6.96
CA ALA A 333 -21.88 -4.17 6.25
C ALA A 333 -21.42 -5.56 5.78
N PHE A 334 -20.14 -5.72 5.45
CA PHE A 334 -19.55 -6.99 5.05
C PHE A 334 -19.23 -7.87 6.27
N LEU A 335 -18.70 -7.28 7.33
CA LEU A 335 -18.39 -7.99 8.57
C LEU A 335 -19.66 -8.52 9.24
N ASN A 336 -20.76 -7.77 9.23
CA ASN A 336 -22.05 -8.23 9.75
C ASN A 336 -22.59 -9.44 8.98
N LYS A 337 -22.37 -9.51 7.66
CA LYS A 337 -22.73 -10.69 6.85
C LYS A 337 -21.91 -11.92 7.23
N LEU A 338 -20.66 -11.73 7.68
CA LEU A 338 -19.79 -12.82 8.12
C LEU A 338 -20.19 -13.33 9.50
N THR A 339 -20.52 -12.43 10.44
CA THR A 339 -20.96 -12.83 11.79
C THR A 339 -22.35 -13.46 11.79
N ALA A 340 -23.24 -13.09 10.86
CA ALA A 340 -24.55 -13.72 10.73
C ALA A 340 -24.52 -15.14 10.10
N LYS A 341 -23.37 -15.55 9.55
CA LYS A 341 -23.14 -16.90 8.99
C LYS A 341 -22.47 -17.86 9.97
N GLN A 342 -21.95 -17.37 11.09
CA GLN A 342 -21.43 -18.18 12.20
C GLN A 342 -22.60 -18.58 13.11
#